data_AF-A0A069PTI2-F1
#
_entry.id   AF-A0A069PTI2-F1
#
_cell.length_a   1.000
_cell.length_b   1.000
_cell.length_c   1.000
_cell.angle_alpha   90.00
_cell.angle_beta   90.00
_cell.angle_gamma   90.00
#
_symmetry.space_group_name_H-M   'P 1'
#
loop_
_entity.id
_entity.type
_entity.pdbx_description
1 polymer ?
#
loop_
_entity_poly.entity_id
_entity_poly.type
_entity_poly.pdbx_seq_one_letter_code
_entity_poly.pdbx_strand_id
1 'polypeptide(L)' 'MNPDLRHTLDTAYERLRHMDPSPTAFAGNYALCLGIIMGGETCGGMSKEEAAVERAHLSMLATMYEIKLGVRSGFGR' A
#
# COMPACT_ATOMS: atom_id res chain seq x y z
N MET A 1 11.36 -13.22 -3.38
CA MET A 1 11.25 -12.18 -2.34
C MET A 1 11.83 -12.70 -1.04
N ASN A 2 12.64 -11.88 -0.36
CA ASN A 2 13.18 -12.20 0.96
C ASN A 2 12.03 -12.32 2.01
N PRO A 3 12.02 -13.34 2.89
CA PRO A 3 10.97 -13.53 3.90
C PRO A 3 10.76 -12.34 4.87
N ASP A 4 11.84 -11.68 5.29
CA ASP A 4 11.76 -10.53 6.21
C ASP A 4 11.13 -9.31 5.51
N LEU A 5 11.49 -9.14 4.22
CA LEU A 5 10.89 -8.13 3.36
C LEU A 5 9.39 -8.39 3.16
N ARG A 6 9.03 -9.66 2.96
CA ARG A 6 7.63 -10.07 2.83
C ARG A 6 6.83 -9.74 4.09
N HIS A 7 7.33 -10.14 5.26
CA HIS A 7 6.70 -9.85 6.55
C HIS A 7 6.52 -8.34 6.78
N THR A 8 7.56 -7.56 6.46
CA THR A 8 7.52 -6.09 6.58
C THR A 8 6.45 -5.48 5.68
N LEU A 9 6.36 -5.94 4.42
CA LEU A 9 5.38 -5.46 3.46
C LEU A 9 3.96 -5.86 3.85
N ASP A 10 3.74 -7.10 4.29
CA ASP A 10 2.44 -7.58 4.76
C ASP A 10 1.95 -6.76 5.97
N THR A 11 2.84 -6.47 6.94
CA THR A 11 2.54 -5.60 8.08
C THR A 11 2.15 -4.17 7.63
N ALA A 12 2.82 -3.63 6.62
CA ALA A 12 2.50 -2.32 6.07
C ALA A 12 1.14 -2.31 5.35
N TYR A 13 0.80 -3.38 4.63
CA TYR A 13 -0.52 -3.53 4.01
C TYR A 13 -1.65 -3.65 5.03
N GLU A 14 -1.44 -4.35 6.14
CA GLU A 14 -2.43 -4.43 7.21
C GLU A 14 -2.76 -3.04 7.77
N ARG A 15 -1.73 -2.21 7.99
CA ARG A 15 -1.91 -0.82 8.41
C ARG A 15 -2.70 -0.03 7.37
N LEU A 16 -2.40 -0.19 6.08
CA LEU A 16 -3.11 0.48 5.00
C LEU A 16 -4.59 0.09 4.92
N ARG A 17 -4.94 -1.18 5.22
CA ARG A 17 -6.32 -1.70 5.13
C ARG A 17 -7.21 -1.30 6.32
N HIS A 18 -6.65 -1.20 7.53
CA HIS A 18 -7.42 -1.02 8.78
C HIS A 18 -7.50 0.43 9.27
N MET A 19 -6.98 1.40 8.51
CA MET A 19 -6.92 2.77 8.98
C MET A 19 -8.25 3.53 8.87
N ASP A 20 -8.40 4.44 9.83
CA ASP A 20 -9.28 5.59 9.78
C ASP A 20 -9.09 6.33 8.45
N PRO A 21 -10.13 6.81 7.73
CA PRO A 21 -9.98 7.27 6.36
C PRO A 21 -9.35 8.67 6.24
N SER A 22 -8.53 9.06 7.22
CA SER A 22 -7.69 10.25 7.17
C SER A 22 -6.79 10.21 5.92
N PRO A 23 -6.88 11.20 5.02
CA PRO A 23 -6.03 11.29 3.82
C PRO A 23 -4.54 11.28 4.13
N THR A 24 -4.13 11.98 5.19
CA THR A 24 -2.72 12.05 5.61
C THR A 24 -2.21 10.70 6.08
N ALA A 25 -3.02 9.96 6.84
CA ALA A 25 -2.65 8.64 7.33
C ALA A 25 -2.54 7.62 6.17
N PHE A 26 -3.49 7.66 5.24
CA PHE A 26 -3.44 6.84 4.03
C PHE A 26 -2.19 7.13 3.20
N ALA A 27 -1.92 8.41 2.87
CA ALA A 27 -0.77 8.81 2.07
C ALA A 27 0.57 8.38 2.70
N GLY A 28 0.71 8.52 4.03
CA GLY A 28 1.91 8.09 4.73
C GLY A 28 2.17 6.58 4.64
N ASN A 29 1.13 5.75 4.81
CA ASN A 29 1.29 4.30 4.74
C ASN A 29 1.44 3.81 3.29
N TYR A 30 0.80 4.48 2.33
CA TYR A 30 1.03 4.22 0.90
C TYR A 30 2.49 4.47 0.54
N ALA A 31 3.04 5.62 0.95
CA ALA A 31 4.44 5.96 0.74
C ALA A 31 5.39 4.97 1.41
N LEU A 32 5.06 4.49 2.61
CA LEU A 32 5.82 3.44 3.29
C LEU A 32 5.85 2.13 2.48
N CYS A 33 4.68 1.65 2.03
CA CYS A 33 4.60 0.44 1.20
C CYS A 33 5.40 0.59 -0.08
N LEU A 34 5.27 1.72 -0.77
CA LEU A 34 6.02 1.99 -2.00
C LEU A 34 7.53 2.04 -1.75
N GLY A 35 7.97 2.65 -0.65
CA GLY A 35 9.37 2.68 -0.23
C GLY A 35 9.93 1.28 0.02
N ILE A 36 9.18 0.40 0.68
CA ILE A 36 9.56 -1.00 0.90
C ILE A 36 9.70 -1.74 -0.44
N ILE A 37 8.77 -1.57 -1.37
CA ILE A 37 8.80 -2.23 -2.68
C ILE A 37 10.00 -1.74 -3.51
N MET A 38 10.18 -0.43 -3.64
CA MET A 38 11.29 0.14 -4.42
C MET A 38 12.64 -0.18 -3.79
N GLY A 39 12.76 -0.11 -2.46
CA GLY A 39 13.97 -0.48 -1.74
C GLY A 39 14.27 -1.97 -1.86
N GLY A 40 13.25 -2.82 -1.77
CA GLY A 40 13.35 -4.26 -1.98
C GLY A 40 13.87 -4.62 -3.37
N GLU A 41 13.33 -3.99 -4.41
CA GLU A 41 13.80 -4.16 -5.79
C GLU A 41 15.24 -3.69 -5.96
N THR A 42 15.56 -2.48 -5.47
CA THR A 42 16.88 -1.85 -5.63
C THR A 42 17.99 -2.63 -4.92
N CYS A 43 17.69 -3.16 -3.73
CA CYS A 43 18.65 -3.91 -2.91
C CYS A 43 18.69 -5.41 -3.22
N GLY A 44 17.94 -5.89 -4.22
CA GLY A 44 17.91 -7.31 -4.61
C GLY A 44 17.11 -8.22 -3.66
N GLY A 45 16.33 -7.66 -2.74
CA GLY A 45 15.41 -8.41 -1.87
C GLY A 45 14.10 -8.82 -2.55
N MET A 46 13.80 -8.24 -3.72
CA MET A 46 12.60 -8.47 -4.52
C MET A 46 12.98 -8.45 -6.02
N SER A 47 12.46 -9.37 -6.82
CA SER A 47 12.64 -9.33 -8.28
C SER A 47 11.83 -8.19 -8.91
N LYS A 48 12.11 -7.85 -10.18
CA LYS A 48 11.34 -6.84 -10.91
C LYS A 48 9.88 -7.24 -11.09
N GLU A 49 9.64 -8.53 -11.35
CA GLU A 49 8.30 -9.11 -11.50
C GLU A 49 7.55 -9.06 -10.17
N GLU A 50 8.20 -9.44 -9.07
CA GLU A 50 7.62 -9.35 -7.73
C GLU A 50 7.28 -7.89 -7.38
N ALA A 51 8.17 -6.96 -7.67
CA ALA A 51 7.93 -5.53 -7.45
C ALA A 51 6.78 -4.97 -8.31
N ALA A 52 6.64 -5.44 -9.55
CA ALA A 52 5.51 -5.08 -10.40
C ALA A 52 4.18 -5.58 -9.86
N VAL A 53 4.13 -6.83 -9.38
CA VAL A 53 2.93 -7.41 -8.74
C VAL A 53 2.57 -6.63 -7.47
N GLU A 54 3.54 -6.33 -6.62
CA GLU A 54 3.30 -5.59 -5.38
C GLU A 54 2.87 -4.12 -5.64
N ARG A 55 3.44 -3.45 -6.66
CA ARG A 55 2.96 -2.12 -7.09
C ARG A 55 1.52 -2.14 -7.62
N ALA A 56 1.14 -3.19 -8.35
CA ALA A 56 -0.22 -3.36 -8.84
C ALA A 56 -1.21 -3.55 -7.67
N HIS A 57 -0.86 -4.40 -6.69
CA HIS A 57 -1.65 -4.58 -5.49
C HIS A 57 -1.77 -3.27 -4.66
N LEU A 58 -0.67 -2.54 -4.49
CA LEU A 58 -0.68 -1.24 -3.81
C LEU A 58 -1.56 -0.21 -4.52
N SER A 59 -1.56 -0.19 -5.86
CA SER A 59 -2.44 0.66 -6.67
C SER A 59 -3.92 0.31 -6.48
N MET A 60 -4.26 -0.98 -6.46
CA MET A 60 -5.62 -1.45 -6.15
C MET A 60 -6.09 -0.94 -4.78
N LEU A 61 -5.24 -0.99 -3.75
CA LEU A 61 -5.58 -0.49 -2.42
C LEU A 61 -5.84 1.03 -2.41
N ALA A 62 -5.11 1.80 -3.21
CA ALA A 62 -5.38 3.23 -3.40
C ALA A 62 -6.72 3.50 -4.08
N THR A 63 -7.05 2.77 -5.15
CA THR A 63 -8.38 2.88 -5.77
C THR A 63 -9.49 2.56 -4.78
N MET A 64 -9.34 1.51 -3.96
CA MET A 64 -10.33 1.16 -2.93
C MET A 64 -10.51 2.27 -1.88
N TYR A 65 -9.42 2.96 -1.51
CA TYR A 65 -9.47 4.09 -0.59
C TYR A 65 -10.25 5.28 -1.19
N GLU A 66 -9.97 5.64 -2.44
CA GLU A 66 -10.67 6.72 -3.14
C GLU A 66 -12.17 6.43 -3.28
N ILE A 67 -12.54 5.18 -3.61
CA ILE A 67 -13.94 4.76 -3.65
C ILE A 67 -14.60 4.94 -2.28
N LYS A 68 -13.94 4.50 -1.20
CA LYS A 68 -14.47 4.66 0.18
C LYS A 68 -14.65 6.13 0.56
N LEU A 69 -13.72 7.00 0.19
CA LEU A 69 -13.85 8.45 0.40
C LEU A 69 -15.03 9.04 -0.36
N GLY A 70 -15.21 8.64 -1.63
CA GLY A 70 -16.34 9.07 -2.46
C GLY A 70 -17.69 8.64 -1.87
N VAL A 71 -17.80 7.40 -1.40
CA VAL A 71 -19.01 6.89 -0.72
C VAL A 71 -19.32 7.68 0.56
N ARG A 72 -18.31 7.96 1.41
CA ARG A 72 -18.52 8.77 2.62
C ARG A 72 -18.97 10.20 2.31
N SER A 73 -18.47 10.79 1.22
CA SER A 73 -18.86 12.13 0.79
C SER A 73 -20.29 12.20 0.22
N GLY A 74 -20.81 11.08 -0.30
CA GLY A 74 -22.16 10.97 -0.84
C GLY A 74 -23.27 10.78 0.20
N PHE A 75 -22.96 10.24 1.38
CA PHE A 75 -23.91 10.04 2.48
C PHE A 75 -24.06 11.26 3.42
N GLY A 76 -23.30 12.33 3.20
CA GLY A 76 -23.37 13.57 3.97
C GLY A 76 -24.22 14.67 3.34
N ARG A 77 -25.09 14.33 2.38
CA ARG A 77 -25.97 15.28 1.67
C ARG A 77 -27.44 15.01 1.94
#